data_AF-A0A947GWA6-F1
#
_entry.id   AF-A0A947GWA6-F1
#
_cell.length_a   1.000
_cell.length_b   1.000
_cell.length_c   1.000
_cell.angle_alpha   90.00
_cell.angle_beta   90.00
_cell.angle_gamma   90.00
#
_symmetry.space_group_name_H-M   'P 1'
#
loop_
_entity.id
_entity.type
_entity.pdbx_description
1 polymer ?
#
loop_
_entity_poly.entity_id
_entity_poly.type
_entity_poly.pdbx_seq_one_letter_code
_entity_poly.pdbx_strand_id
1 'polypeptide(L)'
;KINDKHIEVIVRQMLRRVQIVNPGDSNYIAGEQVERSELLDTNDRLRGEGKAIATHADVLLGITKASLSTDSFISAASFQETTRVLTEAAIMGKRDELRGLKENVIVGRLIPAGTGMAFHDARKVKEELDDAERRAIALEEAAEEMTAVDDATAAAAAAAAAAPATGDASE
;
A
#
# COMPACT_ATOMS: atom_id res chain seq x y z
N LYS A 1 -7.48 21.48 -36.07
CA LYS A 1 -7.29 22.17 -34.78
C LYS A 1 -7.32 21.13 -33.67
N ILE A 2 -6.41 21.20 -32.71
CA ILE A 2 -6.36 20.30 -31.55
C ILE A 2 -7.12 20.96 -30.40
N ASN A 3 -7.90 20.20 -29.64
CA ASN A 3 -8.57 20.69 -28.44
C ASN A 3 -7.59 20.74 -27.27
N ASP A 4 -7.57 21.84 -26.51
CA ASP A 4 -6.66 22.06 -25.38
C ASP A 4 -6.77 20.98 -24.30
N LYS A 5 -7.93 20.30 -24.19
CA LYS A 5 -8.11 19.15 -23.29
C LYS A 5 -7.08 18.05 -23.51
N HIS A 6 -6.63 17.83 -24.75
CA HIS A 6 -5.59 16.83 -25.03
C HIS A 6 -4.24 17.24 -24.44
N ILE A 7 -3.90 18.54 -24.53
CA ILE A 7 -2.66 19.08 -23.99
C ILE A 7 -2.72 19.04 -22.46
N GLU A 8 -3.85 19.39 -21.86
CA GLU A 8 -4.04 19.34 -20.40
C GLU A 8 -3.82 17.93 -19.84
N VAL A 9 -4.38 16.91 -20.49
CA VAL A 9 -4.20 15.51 -20.07
C VAL A 9 -2.73 15.09 -20.16
N ILE A 10 -1.98 15.55 -21.17
CA ILE A 10 -0.54 15.27 -21.30
C ILE A 10 0.25 15.99 -20.21
N VAL A 11 -0.01 17.28 -19.98
CA VAL A 11 0.68 18.07 -18.95
C VAL A 11 0.41 17.51 -17.56
N ARG A 12 -0.79 17.00 -17.31
CA ARG A 12 -1.12 16.28 -16.06
C ARG A 12 -0.21 15.07 -15.84
N GLN A 13 0.13 14.32 -16.89
CA GLN A 13 1.07 13.20 -16.79
C GLN A 13 2.51 13.68 -16.52
N MET A 14 2.89 14.83 -17.05
CA MET A 14 4.20 15.44 -16.82
C MET A 14 4.37 15.97 -15.37
N LEU A 15 3.28 16.28 -14.66
CA LEU A 15 3.25 16.76 -13.28
C LEU A 15 2.88 15.69 -12.24
N ARG A 16 2.97 14.40 -12.60
CA ARG A 16 2.54 13.29 -11.72
C ARG A 16 3.43 13.09 -10.48
N ARG A 17 4.67 13.58 -10.51
CA ARG A 17 5.65 13.44 -9.42
C ARG A 17 5.84 14.78 -8.71
N VAL A 18 6.05 14.71 -7.40
CA VAL A 18 6.29 15.86 -6.53
C VAL A 18 7.52 15.59 -5.67
N GLN A 19 8.24 16.65 -5.30
CA GLN A 19 9.39 16.58 -4.42
C GLN A 19 8.99 17.01 -3.01
N ILE A 20 9.36 16.23 -2.01
CA ILE A 20 9.07 16.54 -0.61
C ILE A 20 9.96 17.68 -0.13
N VAL A 21 9.34 18.74 0.39
CA VAL A 21 10.04 19.90 0.97
C VAL A 21 10.18 19.71 2.47
N ASN A 22 9.08 19.37 3.15
CA ASN A 22 9.08 19.03 4.57
C ASN A 22 8.25 17.76 4.77
N PRO A 23 8.83 16.68 5.33
CA PRO A 23 8.11 15.43 5.54
C PRO A 23 7.04 15.49 6.63
N GLY A 24 7.04 16.48 7.52
CA GLY A 24 6.10 16.51 8.65
C GLY A 24 6.22 15.25 9.52
N ASP A 25 5.09 14.63 9.86
CA ASP A 25 5.02 13.36 10.61
C ASP A 25 4.87 12.13 9.68
N SER A 26 5.13 12.29 8.38
CA SER A 26 5.13 11.20 7.42
C SER A 26 6.44 10.40 7.46
N ASN A 27 6.45 9.25 6.78
CA ASN A 27 7.66 8.43 6.62
C ASN A 27 8.54 8.88 5.44
N TYR A 28 8.27 10.04 4.84
CA TYR A 28 9.01 10.52 3.68
C TYR A 28 10.34 11.17 4.06
N ILE A 29 11.27 11.20 3.11
CA ILE A 29 12.55 11.87 3.25
C ILE A 29 12.51 13.23 2.52
N ALA A 30 13.07 14.28 3.14
CA ALA A 30 13.19 15.58 2.49
C ALA A 30 14.01 15.46 1.18
N GLY A 31 13.48 16.01 0.09
CA GLY A 31 14.07 15.93 -1.24
C GLY A 31 13.70 14.68 -2.04
N GLU A 32 13.02 13.70 -1.44
CA GLU A 32 12.50 12.50 -2.12
C GLU A 32 11.43 12.86 -3.17
N GLN A 33 11.39 12.11 -4.27
CA GLN A 33 10.36 12.24 -5.30
C GLN A 33 9.34 11.11 -5.19
N VAL A 34 8.10 11.48 -4.90
CA VAL A 34 7.00 10.53 -4.71
C VAL A 34 5.87 10.81 -5.71
N GLU A 35 4.97 9.85 -5.84
CA GLU A 35 3.77 10.07 -6.65
C GLU A 35 2.84 11.05 -5.94
N ARG A 36 2.26 11.99 -6.72
CA ARG A 36 1.36 13.01 -6.17
C ARG A 36 0.12 12.40 -5.50
N SER A 37 -0.46 11.34 -6.07
CA SER A 37 -1.62 10.65 -5.48
C SER A 37 -1.27 10.02 -4.13
N GLU A 38 -0.17 9.26 -4.06
CA GLU A 38 0.28 8.61 -2.83
C GLU A 38 0.54 9.60 -1.69
N LEU A 39 1.16 10.74 -2.02
CA LEU A 39 1.38 11.81 -1.07
C LEU A 39 0.07 12.41 -0.55
N LEU A 40 -0.90 12.64 -1.45
CA LEU A 40 -2.21 13.16 -1.08
C LEU A 40 -2.96 12.19 -0.17
N ASP A 41 -2.96 10.90 -0.50
CA ASP A 41 -3.59 9.86 0.32
C ASP A 41 -2.95 9.78 1.72
N THR A 42 -1.60 9.86 1.78
CA THR A 42 -0.86 9.88 3.05
C THR A 42 -1.17 11.13 3.87
N ASN A 43 -1.25 12.29 3.22
CA ASN A 43 -1.58 13.55 3.89
C ASN A 43 -3.03 13.58 4.40
N ASP A 44 -3.96 12.98 3.67
CA ASP A 44 -5.35 12.87 4.10
C ASP A 44 -5.47 11.98 5.34
N ARG A 45 -4.70 10.88 5.41
CA ARG A 45 -4.59 10.05 6.62
C ARG A 45 -3.98 10.81 7.79
N LEU A 46 -2.85 11.49 7.60
CA LEU A 46 -2.19 12.27 8.67
C LEU A 46 -3.10 13.38 9.19
N ARG A 47 -3.85 14.03 8.30
CA ARG A 47 -4.85 15.05 8.68
C ARG A 47 -5.95 14.46 9.55
N GLY A 48 -6.44 13.25 9.23
CA GLY A 48 -7.42 12.53 10.05
C GLY A 48 -6.89 12.17 11.44
N GLU A 49 -5.59 11.91 11.57
CA GLU A 49 -4.91 11.63 12.83
C GLU A 49 -4.49 12.90 13.61
N GLY A 50 -4.73 14.10 13.06
CA GLY A 50 -4.32 15.38 13.67
C GLY A 50 -2.81 15.64 13.65
N LYS A 51 -2.06 14.94 12.80
CA LYS A 51 -0.60 15.02 12.67
C LYS A 51 -0.17 16.08 11.64
N ALA A 52 1.12 16.45 11.65
CA ALA A 52 1.69 17.37 10.69
C ALA A 52 1.78 16.74 9.29
N ILE A 53 1.13 17.37 8.31
CA ILE A 53 1.14 16.94 6.90
C ILE A 53 2.49 17.20 6.23
N ALA A 54 2.83 16.38 5.24
CA ALA A 54 3.99 16.59 4.39
C ALA A 54 3.72 17.69 3.36
N THR A 55 4.68 18.61 3.18
CA THR A 55 4.64 19.66 2.15
C THR A 55 5.53 19.27 0.98
N HIS A 56 5.12 19.69 -0.22
CA HIS A 56 5.77 19.30 -1.47
C HIS A 56 5.84 20.45 -2.47
N ALA A 57 6.74 20.30 -3.43
CA ALA A 57 6.86 21.14 -4.62
C ALA A 57 6.59 20.29 -5.86
N ASP A 58 5.79 20.81 -6.79
CA ASP A 58 5.50 20.11 -8.04
C ASP A 58 6.74 20.06 -8.93
N VAL A 59 7.01 18.89 -9.51
CA VAL A 59 8.15 18.67 -10.41
C VAL A 59 7.63 18.39 -11.82
N LEU A 60 7.97 19.28 -12.75
CA LEU A 60 7.65 19.06 -14.16
C LEU A 60 8.69 18.13 -14.81
N LEU A 61 8.24 16.95 -15.23
CA LEU A 61 9.06 15.96 -15.92
C LEU A 61 8.76 15.98 -17.43
N GLY A 62 9.81 15.80 -18.24
CA GLY A 62 9.63 15.53 -19.68
C GLY A 62 8.84 14.24 -19.91
N ILE A 63 8.11 14.14 -21.02
CA ILE A 63 7.24 12.99 -21.35
C ILE A 63 7.96 11.65 -21.26
N THR A 64 9.21 11.57 -21.74
CA THR A 64 10.04 10.36 -21.68
C THR A 64 10.35 9.97 -20.24
N LYS A 65 10.73 10.94 -19.40
CA LYS A 65 11.07 10.69 -17.99
C LYS A 65 9.82 10.34 -17.18
N ALA A 66 8.71 11.04 -17.41
CA ALA A 66 7.42 10.71 -16.80
C ALA A 66 6.95 9.28 -17.15
N SER A 67 7.21 8.81 -18.38
CA SER A 67 6.85 7.46 -18.83
C SER A 67 7.76 6.36 -18.27
N LEU A 68 9.00 6.68 -17.91
CA LEU A 68 9.92 5.74 -17.25
C LEU A 68 9.71 5.70 -15.73
N SER A 69 9.21 6.78 -15.14
CA SER A 69 8.94 6.92 -13.70
C SER A 69 7.54 6.44 -13.29
N THR A 70 6.93 5.52 -14.05
CA THR A 70 5.66 4.86 -13.69
C THR A 70 5.91 3.79 -12.64
N ASP A 71 4.91 3.49 -11.81
CA ASP A 71 5.06 2.54 -10.70
C ASP A 71 5.13 1.08 -11.20
N SER A 72 4.46 0.79 -12.31
CA SER A 72 4.62 -0.49 -13.00
C SER A 72 5.96 -0.58 -13.71
N PHE A 73 6.79 -1.52 -13.25
CA PHE A 73 8.04 -1.85 -13.93
C PHE A 73 7.80 -2.59 -15.24
N ILE A 74 6.70 -3.33 -15.40
CA ILE A 74 6.34 -4.02 -16.65
C ILE A 74 6.03 -2.98 -17.73
N SER A 75 5.21 -1.98 -17.40
CA SER A 75 4.90 -0.87 -18.29
C SER A 75 6.13 -0.02 -18.60
N ALA A 76 6.95 0.34 -17.60
CA ALA A 76 8.17 1.11 -17.80
C ALA A 76 9.18 0.36 -18.69
N ALA A 77 9.42 -0.93 -18.44
CA ALA A 77 10.33 -1.75 -19.23
C ALA A 77 9.86 -1.88 -20.69
N SER A 78 8.55 -1.91 -20.94
CA SER A 78 8.00 -1.97 -22.30
C SER A 78 8.25 -0.70 -23.14
N PHE A 79 8.60 0.42 -22.50
CA PHE A 79 8.83 1.68 -23.19
C PHE A 79 10.27 1.78 -23.69
N GLN A 80 11.23 1.89 -22.77
CA GLN A 80 12.67 2.02 -23.04
C GLN A 80 13.49 1.50 -21.86
N GLU A 81 14.81 1.36 -22.03
CA GLU A 81 15.76 1.02 -20.95
C GLU A 81 15.44 -0.29 -20.20
N THR A 82 14.92 -1.29 -20.93
CA THR A 82 14.46 -2.60 -20.43
C THR A 82 15.40 -3.23 -19.39
N THR A 83 16.70 -3.33 -19.71
CA THR A 83 17.69 -3.95 -18.82
C THR A 83 17.79 -3.22 -17.49
N ARG A 84 17.88 -1.89 -17.50
CA ARG A 84 18.00 -1.09 -16.27
C ARG A 84 16.76 -1.25 -15.39
N VAL A 85 15.58 -1.12 -15.99
CA VAL A 85 14.30 -1.18 -15.26
C VAL A 85 14.08 -2.56 -14.62
N LEU A 86 14.37 -3.64 -15.34
CA LEU A 86 14.20 -4.99 -14.81
C LEU A 86 15.23 -5.32 -13.71
N THR A 87 16.48 -4.87 -13.85
CA THR A 87 17.50 -5.08 -12.82
C THR A 87 17.15 -4.33 -11.53
N GLU A 88 16.74 -3.07 -11.61
CA GLU A 88 16.31 -2.29 -10.44
C GLU A 88 15.09 -2.93 -9.75
N ALA A 89 14.09 -3.35 -10.53
CA ALA A 89 12.90 -4.01 -10.00
C ALA A 89 13.25 -5.35 -9.31
N ALA A 90 14.18 -6.13 -9.87
CA ALA A 90 14.65 -7.38 -9.27
C ALA A 90 15.43 -7.15 -7.97
N ILE A 91 16.30 -6.15 -7.92
CA ILE A 91 17.06 -5.78 -6.71
C ILE A 91 16.12 -5.33 -5.59
N MET A 92 15.11 -4.52 -5.93
CA MET A 92 14.12 -4.02 -4.96
C MET A 92 13.03 -5.04 -4.62
N GLY A 93 12.96 -6.18 -5.32
CA GLY A 93 11.89 -7.16 -5.16
C GLY A 93 10.50 -6.62 -5.48
N LYS A 94 10.40 -5.65 -6.41
CA LYS A 94 9.13 -4.98 -6.74
C LYS A 94 8.11 -5.98 -7.29
N ARG A 95 6.85 -5.78 -6.90
CA ARG A 95 5.69 -6.50 -7.44
C ARG A 95 4.82 -5.55 -8.24
N ASP A 96 4.28 -6.04 -9.34
CA ASP A 96 3.38 -5.28 -10.21
C ASP A 96 1.95 -5.70 -9.96
N GLU A 97 1.09 -4.73 -9.65
CA GLU A 97 -0.32 -4.97 -9.34
C GLU A 97 -1.22 -4.99 -10.58
N LEU A 98 -0.67 -4.80 -11.78
CA LEU A 98 -1.40 -4.88 -13.05
C LEU A 98 -2.63 -3.95 -13.08
N ARG A 99 -2.49 -2.73 -12.57
CA ARG A 99 -3.56 -1.71 -12.57
C ARG A 99 -3.59 -0.92 -13.87
N GLY A 100 -2.53 -0.97 -14.66
CA GLY A 100 -2.37 -0.20 -15.88
C GLY A 100 -2.92 -0.87 -17.14
N LEU A 101 -3.07 -0.09 -18.20
CA LEU A 101 -3.50 -0.60 -19.51
C LEU A 101 -2.43 -1.50 -20.14
N LYS A 102 -1.18 -1.05 -20.18
CA LYS A 102 -0.08 -1.78 -20.87
C LYS A 102 0.25 -3.10 -20.19
N GLU A 103 0.37 -3.12 -18.87
CA GLU A 103 0.61 -4.36 -18.11
C GLU A 103 -0.39 -5.45 -18.46
N ASN A 104 -1.70 -5.13 -18.43
CA ASN A 104 -2.75 -6.11 -18.71
C ASN A 104 -2.69 -6.59 -20.16
N VAL A 105 -2.40 -5.71 -21.12
CA VAL A 105 -2.21 -6.10 -22.53
C VAL A 105 -1.03 -7.06 -22.68
N ILE A 106 0.11 -6.77 -22.04
CA ILE A 106 1.32 -7.61 -22.12
C ILE A 106 1.07 -8.99 -21.52
N VAL A 107 0.35 -9.06 -20.40
CA VAL A 107 0.03 -10.31 -19.69
C VAL A 107 -1.15 -11.07 -20.34
N GLY A 108 -1.92 -10.42 -21.22
CA GLY A 108 -3.08 -11.03 -21.89
C GLY A 108 -4.36 -11.03 -21.04
N ARG A 109 -4.49 -10.13 -20.07
CA ARG A 109 -5.71 -9.91 -19.27
C ARG A 109 -6.57 -8.81 -19.88
N LEU A 110 -7.86 -8.77 -19.50
CA LEU A 110 -8.74 -7.67 -19.87
C LEU A 110 -8.16 -6.34 -19.38
N ILE A 111 -8.26 -5.29 -20.20
CA ILE A 111 -7.78 -3.96 -19.84
C ILE A 111 -8.77 -3.24 -18.89
N PRO A 112 -8.29 -2.41 -17.95
CA PRO A 112 -9.13 -1.64 -17.03
C PRO A 112 -9.75 -0.39 -17.70
N ALA A 113 -10.33 -0.56 -18.88
CA ALA A 113 -11.02 0.50 -19.61
C ALA A 113 -12.19 -0.05 -20.44
N GLY A 114 -13.19 0.80 -20.67
CA GLY A 114 -14.38 0.43 -21.43
C GLY A 114 -15.12 -0.76 -20.80
N THR A 115 -15.42 -1.78 -21.60
CA THR A 115 -16.12 -2.99 -21.15
C THR A 115 -15.32 -3.82 -20.14
N GLY A 116 -13.98 -3.67 -20.11
CA GLY A 116 -13.15 -4.35 -19.14
C GLY A 116 -13.22 -3.74 -17.73
N MET A 117 -13.71 -2.51 -17.58
CA MET A 117 -13.83 -1.83 -16.29
C MET A 117 -14.77 -2.59 -15.34
N ALA A 118 -15.92 -3.06 -15.84
CA ALA A 118 -16.86 -3.87 -15.04
C ALA A 118 -16.22 -5.16 -14.48
N PHE A 119 -15.30 -5.78 -15.23
CA PHE A 119 -14.57 -6.97 -14.77
C PHE A 119 -13.58 -6.63 -13.67
N HIS A 120 -12.84 -5.52 -13.81
CA HIS A 120 -11.88 -5.08 -12.79
C HIS A 120 -12.57 -4.56 -11.53
N ASP A 121 -13.68 -3.85 -11.66
CA ASP A 121 -14.47 -3.36 -10.52
C ASP A 121 -15.05 -4.52 -9.72
N ALA A 122 -15.67 -5.50 -10.39
CA ALA A 122 -16.20 -6.70 -9.74
C ALA A 122 -15.09 -7.51 -9.06
N ARG A 123 -13.91 -7.61 -9.70
CA ARG A 123 -12.76 -8.30 -9.10
C ARG A 123 -12.24 -7.55 -7.88
N LYS A 124 -12.14 -6.23 -7.94
CA LYS A 124 -11.69 -5.40 -6.81
C LYS A 124 -12.64 -5.54 -5.61
N VAL A 125 -13.95 -5.50 -5.85
CA VAL A 125 -14.95 -5.73 -4.78
C VAL A 125 -14.79 -7.13 -4.20
N LYS A 126 -14.60 -8.16 -5.04
CA LYS A 126 -14.36 -9.52 -4.56
C LYS A 126 -13.08 -9.62 -3.72
N GLU A 127 -11.98 -9.05 -4.19
CA GLU A 127 -10.71 -9.03 -3.45
C GLU A 127 -10.86 -8.31 -2.11
N GLU A 128 -11.59 -7.19 -2.06
CA GLU A 128 -11.89 -6.47 -0.82
C GLU A 128 -12.75 -7.29 0.16
N LEU A 129 -13.73 -8.05 -0.35
CA LEU A 129 -14.55 -8.95 0.46
C LEU A 129 -13.73 -10.14 0.98
N ASP A 130 -12.98 -10.82 0.10
CA ASP A 130 -12.11 -11.94 0.46
C ASP A 130 -11.06 -11.50 1.51
N ASP A 131 -10.50 -10.30 1.39
CA ASP A 131 -9.56 -9.73 2.36
C ASP A 131 -10.22 -9.33 3.68
N ALA A 132 -11.48 -8.86 3.65
CA ALA A 132 -12.24 -8.57 4.86
C ALA A 132 -12.59 -9.86 5.61
N GLU A 133 -12.98 -10.91 4.89
CA GLU A 133 -13.22 -12.24 5.44
C GLU A 133 -11.94 -12.82 6.07
N ARG A 134 -10.80 -12.74 5.37
CA ARG A 134 -9.50 -13.18 5.93
C ARG A 134 -9.11 -12.40 7.18
N ARG A 135 -9.33 -11.08 7.20
CA ARG A 135 -9.07 -10.26 8.39
C ARG A 135 -10.01 -10.61 9.54
N ALA A 136 -11.28 -10.90 9.26
CA ALA A 136 -12.24 -11.32 10.28
C ALA A 136 -11.83 -12.66 10.90
N ILE A 137 -11.48 -13.66 10.08
CA ILE A 137 -10.99 -14.97 10.54
C ILE A 137 -9.70 -14.80 11.36
N ALA A 138 -8.74 -14.00 10.90
CA ALA A 138 -7.50 -13.76 11.64
C ALA A 138 -7.73 -13.05 12.99
N LEU A 139 -8.74 -12.17 13.08
CA LEU A 139 -9.11 -11.51 14.33
C LEU A 139 -9.84 -12.49 15.28
N GLU A 140 -10.69 -13.37 14.75
CA GLU A 140 -11.35 -14.44 15.51
C GLU A 140 -10.32 -15.44 16.05
N GLU A 141 -9.39 -15.92 15.21
CA GLU A 141 -8.29 -16.80 15.62
C GLU A 141 -7.40 -16.14 16.68
N ALA A 142 -7.05 -14.86 16.51
CA ALA A 142 -6.26 -14.13 17.52
C ALA A 142 -7.02 -13.94 18.84
N ALA A 143 -8.35 -13.75 18.79
CA ALA A 143 -9.19 -13.67 19.98
C ALA A 143 -9.30 -15.03 20.68
N GLU A 144 -9.48 -16.12 19.92
CA GLU A 144 -9.48 -17.49 20.45
C GLU A 144 -8.15 -17.84 21.12
N GLU A 145 -7.02 -17.51 20.48
CA GLU A 145 -5.68 -17.68 21.07
C GLU A 145 -5.49 -16.86 22.35
N MET A 146 -5.93 -15.60 22.39
CA MET A 146 -5.88 -14.79 23.63
C MET A 146 -6.75 -15.39 24.74
N THR A 147 -7.96 -15.86 24.43
CA THR A 147 -8.83 -16.50 25.44
C THR A 147 -8.26 -17.81 25.96
N ALA A 148 -7.59 -18.60 25.13
CA ALA A 148 -6.93 -19.83 25.55
C ALA A 148 -5.71 -19.58 26.46
N VAL A 149 -4.97 -18.49 26.23
CA VAL A 149 -3.86 -18.06 27.10
C VAL A 149 -4.39 -17.50 28.42
N ASP A 150 -5.49 -16.75 28.40
CA ASP A 150 -6.15 -16.24 29.60
C ASP A 150 -6.75 -17.37 30.45
N ASP A 151 -7.37 -18.39 29.85
CA ASP A 151 -7.87 -19.57 30.57
C ASP A 151 -6.72 -20.42 31.15
N ALA A 152 -5.59 -20.55 30.42
CA ALA A 152 -4.41 -21.25 30.91
C ALA A 152 -3.73 -20.51 32.07
N THR A 153 -3.67 -19.17 32.03
CA THR A 153 -3.12 -18.36 33.12
C THR A 153 -4.06 -18.29 34.33
N ALA A 154 -5.38 -18.26 34.12
CA ALA A 154 -6.38 -18.36 35.17
C ALA A 154 -6.35 -19.73 35.86
N ALA A 155 -6.20 -20.84 35.10
CA ALA A 155 -6.03 -22.18 35.65
C ALA A 155 -4.73 -22.33 36.46
N ALA A 156 -3.63 -21.73 35.99
CA ALA A 156 -2.36 -21.71 36.73
C ALA A 156 -2.44 -20.89 38.02
N ALA A 157 -3.13 -19.75 38.00
CA ALA A 157 -3.37 -18.91 39.18
C ALA A 157 -4.30 -19.60 40.20
N ALA A 158 -5.34 -20.31 39.74
CA ALA A 158 -6.22 -21.09 40.60
C ALA A 158 -5.50 -22.28 41.25
N ALA A 159 -4.59 -22.95 40.54
CA ALA A 159 -3.75 -24.01 41.09
C ALA A 159 -2.75 -23.49 42.14
N ALA A 160 -2.24 -22.27 41.98
CA ALA A 160 -1.36 -21.63 42.96
C ALA A 160 -2.12 -21.15 44.21
N ALA A 161 -3.40 -20.76 44.09
CA ALA A 161 -4.24 -20.33 45.20
C ALA A 161 -4.83 -21.49 46.03
N ALA A 162 -4.83 -22.73 45.50
CA ALA A 162 -5.35 -23.91 46.17
C ALA A 162 -4.32 -24.66 47.06
N ALA A 163 -3.11 -24.14 47.24
CA ALA A 163 -2.15 -24.69 48.20
C ALA A 163 -2.62 -24.37 49.64
N PRO A 164 -2.92 -25.37 50.49
CA PRO A 164 -3.38 -25.10 51.84
C PRO A 164 -2.22 -24.59 52.71
N ALA A 165 -2.46 -23.46 53.37
CA ALA A 165 -1.65 -23.00 54.49
C ALA A 165 -1.82 -23.94 55.70
N THR A 166 -0.91 -24.88 55.86
CA THR A 166 -0.58 -25.51 57.16
C THR A 166 0.82 -25.01 57.51
N GLY A 167 1.05 -24.20 58.54
CA GLY A 167 0.52 -24.31 59.89
C GLY A 167 1.72 -24.60 60.79
N ASP A 168 2.17 -23.55 61.48
CA ASP A 168 3.18 -23.48 62.54
C ASP A 168 3.15 -24.66 63.53
N ALA A 169 4.32 -25.24 63.85
CA ALA A 169 4.66 -25.85 65.15
C ALA A 169 6.11 -26.39 65.17
N SER A 170 6.97 -25.68 65.90
CA SER A 170 8.07 -26.15 66.77
C SER A 170 8.41 -27.66 66.84
N GLU A 171 9.70 -27.99 66.69
CA GLU A 171 10.60 -28.50 67.77
C GLU A 171 12.08 -28.41 67.33
#